data_AF-A0A9D6EQ43-F1
#
_entry.id   AF-A0A9D6EQ43-F1
#
_cell.length_a   1.000
_cell.length_b   1.000
_cell.length_c   1.000
_cell.angle_alpha   90.00
_cell.angle_beta   90.00
_cell.angle_gamma   90.00
#
_symmetry.space_group_name_H-M   'P 1'
#
loop_
_entity.id
_entity.type
_entity.pdbx_description
1 polymer ?
#
loop_
_entity_poly.entity_id
_entity_poly.type
_entity_poly.pdbx_seq_one_letter_code
_entity_poly.pdbx_strand_id
1 'polypeptide(L)'
;MTVATESGSGTQQGRPPTAATSRCPALAGFRAKREETLKFLSGLTPEQWERGGLHPTQGRMTVKDFVALMAWHDDNHLDQLKRALDGKP
;
A
#
# COMPACT_ATOMS: atom_id res chain seq x y z
N MET A 1 7.73 59.67 -10.77
CA MET A 1 8.42 59.92 -9.48
C MET A 1 7.58 59.19 -8.44
N THR A 2 7.86 57.97 -8.00
CA THR A 2 9.13 57.27 -7.75
C THR A 2 8.93 55.76 -7.97
N VAL A 3 9.99 55.10 -8.42
CA VAL A 3 10.20 53.67 -8.65
C VAL A 3 10.82 53.01 -7.41
N ALA A 4 10.50 51.73 -7.15
CA ALA A 4 11.34 50.65 -6.61
C ALA A 4 10.39 49.55 -6.08
N THR A 5 10.24 48.32 -6.60
CA THR A 5 11.16 47.17 -6.85
C THR A 5 12.05 46.78 -5.67
N GLU A 6 11.65 45.75 -4.93
CA GLU A 6 12.54 44.82 -4.21
C GLU A 6 11.96 43.40 -4.40
N SER A 7 12.50 42.59 -5.32
CA SER A 7 13.73 41.78 -5.22
C SER A 7 13.68 40.75 -4.11
N GLY A 8 13.53 39.49 -4.53
CA GLY A 8 13.40 38.35 -3.65
C GLY A 8 14.70 37.87 -3.02
N SER A 9 14.53 37.05 -2.00
CA SER A 9 15.51 36.04 -1.57
C SER A 9 14.73 34.81 -1.10
N GLY A 10 14.16 34.11 -2.08
CA GLY A 10 13.64 32.77 -1.89
C GLY A 10 14.80 31.82 -1.66
N THR A 11 15.24 31.69 -0.41
CA THR A 11 16.13 30.60 -0.01
C THR A 11 15.27 29.33 -0.02
N GLN A 12 15.23 28.66 -1.17
CA GLN A 12 14.81 27.25 -1.26
C GLN A 12 15.83 26.45 -0.47
N GLN A 13 15.61 26.33 0.85
CA GLN A 13 16.33 25.38 1.68
C GLN A 13 16.12 24.01 1.03
N GLY A 14 17.23 23.44 0.55
CA GLY A 14 17.27 22.21 -0.21
C GLY A 14 16.45 21.13 0.47
N ARG A 15 15.61 20.46 -0.31
CA ARG A 15 14.85 19.30 0.14
C ARG A 15 15.87 18.26 0.66
N PRO A 16 15.83 17.90 1.96
CA PRO A 16 16.73 16.87 2.46
C PRO A 16 16.44 15.54 1.74
N PRO A 17 17.45 14.69 1.55
CA PRO A 17 17.27 13.38 0.92
C PRO A 17 16.20 12.58 1.67
N THR A 18 15.29 11.97 0.90
CA THR A 18 14.07 11.30 1.36
C THR A 18 14.37 10.11 2.25
N ALA A 19 14.43 10.33 3.56
CA ALA A 19 14.22 9.30 4.57
C ALA A 19 12.71 9.06 4.81
N ALA A 20 11.91 9.07 3.73
CA ALA A 20 10.45 8.94 3.80
C ALA A 20 9.98 7.52 4.17
N THR A 21 10.90 6.58 4.36
CA THR A 21 10.55 5.21 4.79
C THR A 21 10.39 5.10 6.31
N SER A 22 10.85 6.09 7.09
CA SER A 22 10.84 6.02 8.54
C SER A 22 9.64 6.76 9.15
N ARG A 23 8.58 5.97 9.44
CA ARG A 23 7.42 6.25 10.32
C ARG A 23 6.14 6.83 9.68
N CYS A 24 5.69 6.30 8.55
CA CYS A 24 4.29 6.49 8.15
C CYS A 24 3.39 5.58 9.03
N PRO A 25 2.45 6.12 9.85
CA PRO A 25 1.59 5.31 10.71
C PRO A 25 0.73 4.30 9.93
N ALA A 26 0.31 4.66 8.72
CA ALA A 26 -0.43 3.75 7.84
C ALA A 26 0.43 2.54 7.42
N LEU A 27 1.70 2.75 7.09
CA LEU A 27 2.61 1.65 6.72
C LEU A 27 2.93 0.75 7.93
N ALA A 28 3.09 1.35 9.11
CA ALA A 28 3.29 0.59 10.35
C ALA A 28 2.05 -0.26 10.69
N GLY A 29 0.85 0.33 10.59
CA GLY A 29 -0.41 -0.39 10.79
C GLY A 29 -0.62 -1.52 9.78
N PHE A 30 -0.28 -1.28 8.51
CA PHE A 30 -0.32 -2.31 7.47
C PHE A 30 0.59 -3.50 7.78
N ARG A 31 1.85 -3.24 8.20
CA ARG A 31 2.79 -4.30 8.59
C ARG A 31 2.26 -5.13 9.76
N ALA A 32 1.78 -4.47 10.83
CA ALA A 32 1.23 -5.15 11.99
C ALA A 32 0.03 -6.05 11.63
N LYS A 33 -0.90 -5.55 10.79
CA LYS A 33 -2.05 -6.34 10.34
C LYS A 33 -1.66 -7.49 9.40
N ARG A 34 -0.63 -7.30 8.57
CA ARG A 34 -0.08 -8.35 7.73
C ARG A 34 0.50 -9.48 8.58
N GLU A 35 1.30 -9.15 9.59
CA GLU A 35 1.89 -10.14 10.51
C GLU A 35 0.82 -10.93 11.26
N GLU A 36 -0.19 -10.24 11.81
CA GLU A 36 -1.33 -10.88 12.48
C GLU A 36 -2.07 -11.85 11.55
N THR A 37 -2.33 -11.42 10.32
CA THR A 37 -3.04 -12.22 9.31
C THR A 37 -2.22 -13.44 8.89
N LEU A 38 -0.92 -13.28 8.61
CA LEU A 38 -0.05 -14.39 8.23
C LEU A 38 0.09 -15.40 9.36
N LYS A 39 0.18 -14.95 10.61
CA LYS A 39 0.18 -15.83 11.78
C LYS A 39 -1.10 -16.66 11.85
N PHE A 40 -2.27 -16.03 11.67
CA PHE A 40 -3.55 -16.75 11.62
C PHE A 40 -3.59 -17.77 10.48
N LEU A 41 -3.24 -17.36 9.26
CA LEU A 41 -3.27 -18.23 8.07
C LEU A 41 -2.29 -19.43 8.19
N SER A 42 -1.14 -19.22 8.82
CA SER A 42 -0.16 -20.29 9.05
C SER A 42 -0.65 -21.41 9.98
N GLY A 43 -1.68 -21.14 10.78
CA GLY A 43 -2.29 -22.11 11.68
C GLY A 43 -3.45 -22.91 11.07
N LEU A 44 -3.84 -22.63 9.82
CA LEU A 44 -4.98 -23.31 9.19
C LEU A 44 -4.61 -24.72 8.71
N THR A 45 -5.49 -25.69 8.95
CA THR A 45 -5.37 -27.03 8.37
C THR A 45 -5.71 -27.04 6.88
N PRO A 46 -5.27 -28.04 6.10
CA PRO A 46 -5.64 -28.16 4.69
C PRO A 46 -7.16 -28.11 4.45
N GLU A 47 -7.96 -28.72 5.32
CA GLU A 47 -9.42 -28.74 5.21
C GLU A 47 -10.02 -27.35 5.49
N GLN A 48 -9.41 -26.57 6.38
CA GLN A 48 -9.84 -25.21 6.67
C GLN A 48 -9.59 -24.26 5.50
N TRP A 49 -8.51 -24.47 4.74
CA TRP A 49 -8.23 -23.72 3.51
C TRP A 49 -9.31 -23.90 2.42
N GLU A 50 -9.93 -25.08 2.38
CA GLU A 50 -10.97 -25.42 1.39
C GLU A 50 -12.39 -24.98 1.82
N ARG A 51 -12.54 -24.43 3.04
CA ARG A 51 -13.81 -23.81 3.46
C ARG A 51 -14.09 -22.60 2.58
N GLY A 52 -15.34 -22.47 2.14
CA GLY A 52 -15.73 -21.41 1.23
C GLY A 52 -17.14 -20.88 1.49
N GLY A 53 -17.36 -19.67 0.99
CA GLY A 53 -18.65 -18.98 1.01
C GLY A 53 -19.05 -18.54 -0.40
N LEU A 54 -20.21 -17.91 -0.52
CA LEU A 54 -20.70 -17.35 -1.78
C LEU A 54 -20.37 -15.86 -1.86
N HIS A 55 -19.44 -15.50 -2.74
CA HIS A 55 -19.17 -14.11 -3.10
C HIS A 55 -20.27 -13.60 -4.05
N PRO A 56 -20.83 -12.39 -3.83
CA PRO A 56 -21.96 -11.89 -4.60
C PRO A 56 -21.76 -11.88 -6.13
N THR A 57 -20.53 -11.69 -6.59
CA THR A 57 -20.21 -11.58 -8.03
C THR A 57 -19.36 -12.73 -8.57
N GLN A 58 -18.59 -13.42 -7.71
CA GLN A 58 -17.60 -14.42 -8.13
C GLN A 58 -18.07 -15.86 -7.86
N GLY A 59 -19.25 -16.03 -7.27
CA GLY A 59 -19.77 -17.33 -6.89
C GLY A 59 -19.03 -17.92 -5.69
N ARG A 60 -18.88 -19.25 -5.64
CA ARG A 60 -18.21 -19.90 -4.51
C ARG A 60 -16.72 -19.55 -4.49
N MET A 61 -16.24 -19.04 -3.36
CA MET A 61 -14.83 -18.76 -3.12
C MET A 61 -14.38 -19.42 -1.81
N THR A 62 -13.26 -20.14 -1.86
CA THR A 62 -12.59 -20.69 -0.67
C THR A 62 -11.70 -19.65 0.00
N VAL A 63 -11.23 -19.94 1.22
CA VAL A 63 -10.17 -19.15 1.89
C VAL A 63 -8.91 -19.11 1.01
N LYS A 64 -8.56 -20.24 0.37
CA LYS A 64 -7.43 -20.35 -0.55
C LYS A 64 -7.58 -19.41 -1.74
N ASP A 65 -8.73 -19.41 -2.40
CA ASP A 65 -9.00 -18.54 -3.55
C ASP A 65 -8.90 -17.07 -3.15
N PHE A 66 -9.46 -16.72 -2.00
CA PHE A 66 -9.44 -15.35 -1.50
C PHE A 66 -8.02 -14.87 -1.16
N VAL A 67 -7.21 -15.70 -0.51
CA VAL A 67 -5.80 -15.36 -0.19
C VAL A 67 -4.95 -15.26 -1.45
N ALA A 68 -5.16 -16.12 -2.44
CA ALA A 68 -4.49 -16.02 -3.74
C ALA A 68 -4.82 -14.70 -4.45
N LEU A 69 -6.09 -14.29 -4.42
CA LEU A 69 -6.53 -13.00 -4.94
C LEU A 69 -5.84 -11.83 -4.20
N MET A 70 -5.72 -11.91 -2.88
CA MET A 70 -5.03 -10.88 -2.08
C MET A 70 -3.54 -10.76 -2.42
N ALA A 71 -2.85 -11.89 -2.67
CA ALA A 71 -1.45 -11.86 -3.09
C ALA A 71 -1.27 -11.18 -4.45
N TRP A 72 -2.11 -11.51 -5.44
CA TRP A 72 -2.12 -10.81 -6.73
C TRP A 72 -2.45 -9.31 -6.58
N HIS A 73 -3.38 -8.98 -5.69
CA HIS A 73 -3.80 -7.60 -5.45
C HIS A 73 -2.68 -6.73 -4.86
N ASP A 74 -1.84 -7.30 -4.01
CA ASP A 74 -0.64 -6.63 -3.49
C ASP A 74 0.33 -6.24 -4.62
N ASP A 75 0.58 -7.15 -5.57
CA ASP A 75 1.43 -6.87 -6.74
C ASP A 75 0.84 -5.78 -7.63
N ASN A 76 -0.46 -5.85 -7.91
CA ASN A 76 -1.16 -4.83 -8.68
C ASN A 76 -1.07 -3.43 -8.03
N HIS A 77 -1.21 -3.35 -6.71
CA HIS A 77 -1.03 -2.08 -5.99
C HIS A 77 0.41 -1.60 -5.96
N LEU A 78 1.38 -2.51 -5.85
CA LEU A 78 2.78 -2.14 -5.93
C LEU A 78 3.10 -1.51 -7.30
N ASP A 79 2.53 -2.05 -8.38
CA ASP A 79 2.69 -1.49 -9.72
C ASP A 79 1.93 -0.17 -9.91
N GLN A 80 0.75 -0.01 -9.30
CA GLN A 80 0.07 1.29 -9.23
C GLN A 80 0.92 2.35 -8.52
N LEU A 81 1.55 2.01 -7.39
CA LEU A 81 2.42 2.93 -6.66
C LEU A 81 3.64 3.33 -7.48
N LYS A 82 4.28 2.38 -8.19
CA LYS A 82 5.39 2.69 -9.10
C LYS A 82 4.94 3.67 -10.20
N ARG A 83 3.79 3.44 -10.83
CA ARG A 83 3.22 4.35 -11.84
C ARG A 83 2.92 5.74 -11.27
N ALA A 84 2.34 5.81 -10.08
CA ALA A 84 2.03 7.07 -9.42
C ALA A 84 3.30 7.88 -9.09
N LEU A 85 4.39 7.23 -8.67
CA LEU A 85 5.69 7.88 -8.43
C LEU A 85 6.29 8.45 -9.73
N ASP A 86 6.03 7.83 -10.87
CA ASP A 86 6.39 8.31 -12.20
C ASP A 86 5.44 9.41 -12.74
N GLY A 87 4.40 9.79 -11.98
CA GLY A 87 3.36 10.73 -12.45
C GLY A 87 2.43 10.14 -13.52
N LYS A 88 2.36 8.82 -13.63
CA LYS A 88 1.52 8.09 -14.58
C LYS A 88 0.23 7.61 -13.90
N PRO A 89 -0.89 7.51 -14.64
CA PRO A 89 -2.11 6.89 -14.13
C PRO A 89 -1.90 5.40 -13.85
#